data_AF-A0A1S8XVA1-F1
#
_entry.id   AF-A0A1S8XVA1-F1
#
_cell.length_a   1.000
_cell.length_b   1.000
_cell.length_c   1.000
_cell.angle_alpha   90.00
_cell.angle_beta   90.00
_cell.angle_gamma   90.00
#
_symmetry.space_group_name_H-M   'P 1'
#
loop_
_entity.id
_entity.type
_entity.pdbx_description
1 polymer ?
#
loop_
_entity_poly.entity_id
_entity_poly.type
_entity_poly.pdbx_seq_one_letter_code
_entity_poly.pdbx_strand_id
1 'polypeptide(L)'
;MPECAWASKYGVTGLNAYWPDSAATYWSTVYPVTEDLEITISGVYPDARYASFTVYDDKPTWFSRNGASSSLPDYLIAPDPGSANPWQGVRRPGGRFTLTLSPDVAPGQPNRLPLSREDALPGAKASVIYRVYLPTGGDSTVVLPTVTLTQGGVSKTLPTCPPAPP
;
A
#
# COMPACT_ATOMS: atom_id res chain seq x y z
N MET A 1 -2.79 3.34 17.22
CA MET A 1 -3.03 3.73 15.81
C MET A 1 -1.82 4.53 15.32
N PRO A 2 -1.34 4.41 14.07
CA PRO A 2 -0.19 5.19 13.62
C PRO A 2 -0.53 6.69 13.55
N GLU A 3 0.47 7.53 13.84
CA GLU A 3 0.32 9.00 13.79
C GLU A 3 0.71 9.58 12.43
N CYS A 4 1.50 8.86 11.66
CA CYS A 4 1.95 9.19 10.31
C CYS A 4 2.06 7.91 9.45
N ALA A 5 2.09 8.06 8.13
CA ALA A 5 2.19 6.97 7.16
C ALA A 5 3.61 6.81 6.60
N TRP A 6 3.90 5.62 6.08
CA TRP A 6 5.16 5.29 5.40
C TRP A 6 6.41 5.44 6.27
N ALA A 7 6.29 5.08 7.56
CA ALA A 7 7.33 5.23 8.57
C ALA A 7 8.64 4.51 8.22
N SER A 8 8.54 3.35 7.57
CA SER A 8 9.70 2.55 7.20
C SER A 8 9.94 2.63 5.71
N LYS A 9 11.21 2.84 5.34
CA LYS A 9 11.71 2.77 3.98
C LYS A 9 12.75 1.64 3.87
N TYR A 10 12.60 0.80 2.88
CA TYR A 10 13.48 -0.34 2.61
C TYR A 10 14.08 -0.22 1.21
N GLY A 11 15.33 -0.64 1.04
CA GLY A 11 16.05 -0.52 -0.22
C GLY A 11 17.48 -0.03 -0.03
N VAL A 12 18.14 0.31 -1.14
CA VAL A 12 19.55 0.73 -1.18
C VAL A 12 19.88 1.94 -0.30
N THR A 13 18.90 2.83 -0.09
CA THR A 13 19.03 4.05 0.75
C THR A 13 18.21 3.96 2.04
N GLY A 14 17.83 2.74 2.45
CA GLY A 14 16.99 2.49 3.63
C GLY A 14 17.36 1.18 4.33
N LEU A 15 16.40 0.60 5.05
CA LEU A 15 16.60 -0.65 5.76
C LEU A 15 16.77 -1.83 4.78
N ASN A 16 17.77 -2.68 5.04
CA ASN A 16 17.91 -3.96 4.32
C ASN A 16 17.06 -5.06 5.00
N ALA A 17 15.74 -4.97 4.86
CA ALA A 17 14.78 -5.93 5.37
C ALA A 17 13.66 -6.17 4.36
N TYR A 18 12.99 -7.32 4.45
CA TYR A 18 11.97 -7.79 3.49
C TYR A 18 12.48 -8.03 2.06
N TRP A 19 13.72 -8.51 1.94
CA TRP A 19 14.35 -8.87 0.66
C TRP A 19 14.24 -7.78 -0.43
N PRO A 20 14.71 -6.55 -0.16
CA PRO A 20 14.74 -5.52 -1.19
C PRO A 20 15.81 -5.87 -2.22
N ASP A 21 15.40 -5.97 -3.48
CA ASP A 21 16.34 -5.96 -4.61
C ASP A 21 16.95 -4.55 -4.74
N SER A 22 18.16 -4.43 -5.29
CA SER A 22 18.81 -3.13 -5.46
C SER A 22 18.04 -2.19 -6.40
N ALA A 23 17.19 -2.73 -7.27
CA ALA A 23 16.30 -2.01 -8.14
C ALA A 23 14.97 -1.59 -7.49
N ALA A 24 14.75 -1.90 -6.21
CA ALA A 24 13.47 -1.73 -5.55
C ALA A 24 13.55 -0.82 -4.31
N THR A 25 12.50 -0.04 -4.11
CA THR A 25 12.29 0.69 -2.85
C THR A 25 10.89 0.39 -2.33
N TYR A 26 10.81 0.10 -1.04
CA TYR A 26 9.55 -0.22 -0.36
C TYR A 26 9.29 0.80 0.73
N TRP A 27 8.01 1.08 0.96
CA TRP A 27 7.54 1.86 2.09
C TRP A 27 6.44 1.11 2.82
N SER A 28 6.41 1.17 4.15
CA SER A 28 5.37 0.49 4.93
C SER A 28 4.69 1.38 5.94
N THR A 29 3.39 1.13 6.11
CA THR A 29 2.57 1.67 7.21
C THR A 29 2.10 0.50 8.05
N VAL A 30 2.46 0.48 9.33
CA VAL A 30 2.02 -0.54 10.31
C VAL A 30 0.80 -0.02 11.06
N TYR A 31 -0.20 -0.88 11.24
CA TYR A 31 -1.46 -0.56 11.92
C TYR A 31 -1.96 -1.74 12.77
N PRO A 32 -2.77 -1.47 13.81
CA PRO A 32 -3.46 -2.53 14.55
C PRO A 32 -4.67 -3.04 13.76
N VAL A 33 -4.94 -4.33 13.83
CA VAL A 33 -6.13 -4.95 13.23
C VAL A 33 -7.33 -4.75 14.16
N THR A 34 -8.37 -4.08 13.67
CA THR A 34 -9.66 -3.97 14.36
C THR A 34 -10.79 -4.15 13.33
N GLU A 35 -11.95 -4.64 13.78
CA GLU A 35 -13.09 -4.90 12.88
C GLU A 35 -13.73 -3.62 12.33
N ASP A 36 -13.51 -2.49 12.99
CA ASP A 36 -14.08 -1.18 12.65
C ASP A 36 -13.11 -0.27 11.90
N LEU A 37 -11.91 -0.76 11.54
CA LEU A 37 -10.89 0.00 10.82
C LEU A 37 -10.98 -0.25 9.32
N GLU A 38 -11.07 0.82 8.55
CA GLU A 38 -10.78 0.82 7.12
C GLU A 38 -9.63 1.79 6.82
N ILE A 39 -8.82 1.46 5.82
CA ILE A 39 -7.69 2.30 5.40
C ILE A 39 -7.86 2.64 3.91
N THR A 40 -8.06 3.92 3.62
CA THR A 40 -8.07 4.42 2.24
C THR A 40 -6.67 4.90 1.85
N ILE A 41 -6.18 4.45 0.71
CA ILE A 41 -4.89 4.86 0.14
C ILE A 41 -5.14 5.49 -1.23
N SER A 42 -4.84 6.78 -1.37
CA SER A 42 -5.05 7.54 -2.60
C SER A 42 -3.74 8.12 -3.11
N GLY A 43 -3.43 7.89 -4.37
CA GLY A 43 -2.13 8.25 -4.94
C GLY A 43 -2.16 8.51 -6.43
N VAL A 44 -0.96 8.54 -7.02
CA VAL A 44 -0.74 8.61 -8.46
C VAL A 44 0.11 7.43 -8.91
N TYR A 45 -0.18 6.88 -10.09
CA TYR A 45 0.64 5.84 -10.69
C TYR A 45 2.06 6.37 -10.92
N PRO A 46 3.10 5.73 -10.33
CA PRO A 46 4.47 6.21 -10.45
C PRO A 46 4.99 6.02 -11.88
N ASP A 47 6.00 6.81 -12.25
CA ASP A 47 6.82 6.52 -13.43
C ASP A 47 7.86 5.47 -13.05
N ALA A 48 7.52 4.20 -13.24
CA ALA A 48 8.34 3.08 -12.79
C ALA A 48 8.11 1.84 -13.67
N ARG A 49 9.03 0.87 -13.58
CA ARG A 49 8.89 -0.42 -14.30
C ARG A 49 7.77 -1.28 -13.72
N TYR A 50 7.60 -1.23 -12.40
CA TYR A 50 6.59 -1.98 -11.66
C TYR A 50 6.27 -1.31 -10.31
N ALA A 51 5.02 -1.42 -9.88
CA ALA A 51 4.60 -1.07 -8.52
C ALA A 51 3.56 -2.06 -7.96
N SER A 52 3.44 -2.13 -6.63
CA SER A 52 2.39 -2.92 -5.98
C SER A 52 2.09 -2.49 -4.55
N PHE A 53 0.89 -2.86 -4.11
CA PHE A 53 0.52 -2.86 -2.70
C PHE A 53 0.39 -4.29 -2.22
N THR A 54 0.93 -4.58 -1.04
CA THR A 54 0.71 -5.88 -0.39
C THR A 54 0.49 -5.68 1.10
N VAL A 55 -0.53 -6.35 1.63
CA VAL A 55 -0.78 -6.45 3.06
C VAL A 55 -0.12 -7.71 3.61
N TYR A 56 0.63 -7.52 4.69
CA TYR A 56 1.23 -8.57 5.50
C TYR A 56 0.78 -8.41 6.95
N ASP A 57 0.75 -9.52 7.67
CA ASP A 57 0.76 -9.56 9.13
C ASP A 57 2.19 -9.77 9.63
N ASP A 58 2.36 -10.48 10.75
CA ASP A 58 3.67 -10.89 11.26
C ASP A 58 4.34 -11.99 10.40
N LYS A 59 3.61 -12.59 9.44
CA LYS A 59 4.15 -13.59 8.52
C LYS A 59 4.57 -12.90 7.21
N PRO A 60 5.75 -13.23 6.66
CA PRO A 60 6.28 -12.59 5.45
C PRO A 60 5.66 -13.17 4.15
N THR A 61 4.43 -13.67 4.20
CA THR A 61 3.74 -14.27 3.05
C THR A 61 2.45 -13.53 2.76
N TRP A 62 2.18 -13.31 1.47
CA TRP A 62 0.86 -12.84 1.07
C TRP A 62 -0.18 -13.92 1.39
N PHE A 63 -1.44 -13.50 1.50
CA PHE A 63 -2.54 -14.37 1.88
C PHE A 63 -3.80 -14.00 1.09
N SER A 64 -4.84 -14.80 1.27
CA SER A 64 -6.19 -14.46 0.80
C SER A 64 -7.14 -14.46 1.98
N ARG A 65 -8.17 -13.62 1.93
CA ARG A 65 -9.29 -13.60 2.88
C ARG A 65 -10.58 -13.49 2.09
N ASN A 66 -11.53 -14.38 2.33
CA ASN A 66 -12.76 -14.51 1.53
C ASN A 66 -12.49 -14.55 0.01
N GLY A 67 -11.39 -15.17 -0.43
CA GLY A 67 -11.00 -15.21 -1.84
C GLY A 67 -10.40 -13.92 -2.42
N ALA A 68 -10.33 -12.81 -1.64
CA ALA A 68 -9.63 -11.60 -2.04
C ALA A 68 -8.12 -11.71 -1.71
N SER A 69 -7.26 -11.40 -2.68
CA SER A 69 -5.80 -11.39 -2.53
C SER A 69 -5.34 -10.23 -1.65
N SER A 70 -4.38 -10.46 -0.76
CA SER A 70 -3.68 -9.41 0.00
C SER A 70 -2.60 -8.69 -0.80
N SER A 71 -2.41 -9.04 -2.08
CA SER A 71 -1.48 -8.39 -3.00
C SER A 71 -2.19 -7.85 -4.24
N LEU A 72 -1.89 -6.61 -4.60
CA LEU A 72 -2.44 -5.90 -5.75
C LEU A 72 -1.29 -5.28 -6.58
N PRO A 73 -0.88 -5.91 -7.69
CA PRO A 73 0.09 -5.35 -8.62
C PRO A 73 -0.51 -4.23 -9.48
N ASP A 74 0.36 -3.33 -9.93
CA ASP A 74 0.05 -2.14 -10.73
C ASP A 74 -0.99 -2.31 -11.85
N TYR A 75 -0.84 -3.33 -12.70
CA TYR A 75 -1.71 -3.59 -13.84
C TYR A 75 -3.14 -4.00 -13.45
N LEU A 76 -3.36 -4.39 -12.19
CA LEU A 76 -4.68 -4.69 -11.63
C LEU A 76 -5.30 -3.54 -10.86
N ILE A 77 -4.55 -2.47 -10.55
CA ILE A 77 -5.10 -1.30 -9.86
C ILE A 77 -5.99 -0.53 -10.84
N ALA A 78 -7.29 -0.48 -10.58
CA ALA A 78 -8.23 0.31 -11.37
C ALA A 78 -7.97 1.81 -11.16
N PRO A 79 -7.97 2.64 -12.22
CA PRO A 79 -7.79 4.07 -12.08
C PRO A 79 -9.05 4.74 -11.51
N ASP A 80 -8.87 5.88 -10.86
CA ASP A 80 -9.99 6.74 -10.48
C ASP A 80 -10.74 7.25 -11.73
N PRO A 81 -12.02 7.65 -11.62
CA PRO A 81 -12.76 8.23 -12.73
C PRO A 81 -11.99 9.40 -13.40
N GLY A 82 -11.84 9.34 -14.72
CA GLY A 82 -11.09 10.32 -15.50
C GLY A 82 -9.56 10.16 -15.47
N SER A 83 -9.04 9.20 -14.70
CA SER A 83 -7.62 8.81 -14.71
C SER A 83 -7.36 7.60 -15.60
N ALA A 84 -6.08 7.30 -15.84
CA ALA A 84 -5.67 6.14 -16.60
C ALA A 84 -4.50 5.43 -15.91
N ASN A 85 -4.54 4.10 -15.94
CA ASN A 85 -3.45 3.24 -15.49
C ASN A 85 -2.46 3.02 -16.66
N PRO A 86 -1.17 3.38 -16.52
CA PRO A 86 -0.18 3.21 -17.60
C PRO A 86 0.24 1.76 -17.87
N TRP A 87 -0.12 0.81 -17.01
CA TRP A 87 0.09 -0.63 -17.24
C TRP A 87 -1.07 -1.31 -17.96
N GLN A 88 -2.21 -0.62 -18.12
CA GLN A 88 -3.39 -1.13 -18.85
C GLN A 88 -3.45 -0.63 -20.30
N GLY A 89 -2.40 0.06 -20.78
CA GLY A 89 -2.26 0.53 -22.16
C GLY A 89 -1.19 1.61 -22.29
N VAL A 90 -0.94 2.10 -23.50
CA VAL A 90 0.05 3.17 -23.72
C VAL A 90 -0.49 4.50 -23.18
N ARG A 91 -0.11 4.85 -21.94
CA ARG A 91 -0.47 6.10 -21.25
C ARG A 91 0.73 6.65 -20.50
N ARG A 92 0.72 7.96 -20.25
CA ARG A 92 1.71 8.60 -19.39
C ARG A 92 1.46 8.22 -17.92
N PRO A 93 2.52 8.14 -17.08
CA PRO A 93 2.37 7.99 -15.64
C PRO A 93 1.68 9.22 -15.01
N GLY A 94 1.22 9.09 -13.76
CA GLY A 94 0.61 10.18 -13.00
C GLY A 94 -0.93 10.17 -12.92
N GLY A 95 -1.62 9.20 -13.54
CA GLY A 95 -3.05 9.00 -13.30
C GLY A 95 -3.33 8.68 -11.83
N ARG A 96 -4.53 9.00 -11.33
CA ARG A 96 -4.91 8.77 -9.93
C ARG A 96 -5.50 7.38 -9.71
N PHE A 97 -5.29 6.86 -8.51
CA PHE A 97 -5.95 5.67 -8.01
C PHE A 97 -6.33 5.84 -6.53
N THR A 98 -7.34 5.09 -6.11
CA THR A 98 -7.74 4.92 -4.72
C THR A 98 -7.99 3.44 -4.43
N LEU A 99 -7.43 2.94 -3.34
CA LEU A 99 -7.67 1.58 -2.83
C LEU A 99 -8.06 1.59 -1.36
N THR A 100 -8.74 0.54 -0.93
CA THR A 100 -9.23 0.38 0.45
C THR A 100 -8.73 -0.93 1.04
N LEU A 101 -8.19 -0.87 2.25
CA LEU A 101 -7.95 -2.04 3.09
C LEU A 101 -9.14 -2.18 4.06
N SER A 102 -9.79 -3.34 4.07
CA SER A 102 -11.01 -3.54 4.86
C SER A 102 -11.11 -4.95 5.45
N PRO A 103 -11.74 -5.11 6.62
CA PRO A 103 -12.17 -6.40 7.16
C PRO A 103 -13.44 -6.91 6.47
N ASP A 104 -14.02 -6.19 5.52
CA ASP A 104 -15.06 -6.71 4.63
C ASP A 104 -14.49 -6.78 3.21
N VAL A 105 -14.23 -7.98 2.70
CA VAL A 105 -13.71 -8.17 1.34
C VAL A 105 -14.32 -9.40 0.69
N ALA A 106 -14.44 -9.34 -0.63
CA ALA A 106 -14.95 -10.39 -1.49
C ALA A 106 -14.13 -10.43 -2.79
N PRO A 107 -14.12 -11.56 -3.53
CA PRO A 107 -13.35 -11.66 -4.76
C PRO A 107 -13.97 -10.75 -5.84
N GLY A 108 -13.12 -10.23 -6.73
CA GLY A 108 -13.55 -9.38 -7.85
C GLY A 108 -13.86 -7.92 -7.47
N GLN A 109 -13.71 -7.53 -6.20
CA GLN A 109 -13.78 -6.12 -5.80
C GLN A 109 -12.52 -5.38 -6.28
N PRO A 110 -12.62 -4.41 -7.20
CA PRO A 110 -11.46 -3.67 -7.65
C PRO A 110 -10.90 -2.83 -6.50
N ASN A 111 -9.58 -2.74 -6.41
CA ASN A 111 -8.86 -1.91 -5.44
C ASN A 111 -9.28 -2.11 -3.97
N ARG A 112 -9.81 -3.29 -3.61
CA ARG A 112 -10.09 -3.63 -2.21
C ARG A 112 -9.22 -4.81 -1.80
N LEU A 113 -8.39 -4.58 -0.79
CA LEU A 113 -7.53 -5.62 -0.21
C LEU A 113 -7.99 -5.93 1.21
N PRO A 114 -7.76 -7.15 1.71
CA PRO A 114 -8.01 -7.46 3.11
C PRO A 114 -7.12 -6.62 4.03
N LEU A 115 -7.71 -6.11 5.12
CA LEU A 115 -6.98 -5.42 6.20
C LEU A 115 -5.98 -6.36 6.90
N SER A 116 -6.32 -7.64 7.01
CA SER A 116 -5.55 -8.68 7.70
C SER A 116 -5.96 -10.07 7.23
N ARG A 117 -5.25 -11.10 7.70
CA ARG A 117 -5.70 -12.49 7.58
C ARG A 117 -6.99 -12.73 8.38
N GLU A 118 -7.66 -13.84 8.06
CA GLU A 118 -8.86 -14.30 8.75
C GLU A 118 -8.59 -14.75 10.20
N ASP A 119 -7.41 -15.31 10.45
CA ASP A 119 -6.97 -15.76 11.78
C ASP A 119 -6.28 -14.67 12.63
N ALA A 120 -6.27 -13.41 12.15
CA ALA A 120 -5.65 -12.31 12.86
C ALA A 120 -6.43 -11.96 14.13
N LEU A 121 -5.75 -11.96 15.28
CA LEU A 121 -6.35 -11.55 16.55
C LEU A 121 -6.62 -10.03 16.57
N PRO A 122 -7.70 -9.57 17.22
CA PRO A 122 -7.91 -8.14 17.47
C PRO A 122 -6.69 -7.50 18.14
N GLY A 123 -6.24 -6.37 17.60
CA GLY A 123 -5.05 -5.66 18.06
C GLY A 123 -3.71 -6.20 17.54
N ALA A 124 -3.69 -7.32 16.80
CA ALA A 124 -2.49 -7.79 16.11
C ALA A 124 -1.95 -6.73 15.14
N LYS A 125 -0.65 -6.77 14.87
CA LYS A 125 -0.02 -5.84 13.93
C LYS A 125 -0.14 -6.37 12.51
N ALA A 126 -0.61 -5.52 11.62
CA ALA A 126 -0.52 -5.71 10.17
C ALA A 126 0.19 -4.53 9.53
N SER A 127 0.61 -4.70 8.28
CA SER A 127 1.27 -3.65 7.52
C SER A 127 0.84 -3.69 6.06
N VAL A 128 0.70 -2.52 5.46
CA VAL A 128 0.66 -2.37 4.02
C VAL A 128 2.04 -1.93 3.55
N ILE A 129 2.55 -2.61 2.53
CA ILE A 129 3.82 -2.30 1.87
C ILE A 129 3.51 -1.81 0.46
N TYR A 130 3.96 -0.60 0.15
CA TYR A 130 4.01 -0.07 -1.21
C TYR A 130 5.40 -0.32 -1.80
N ARG A 131 5.47 -1.04 -2.92
CA ARG A 131 6.73 -1.37 -3.59
C ARG A 131 6.80 -0.65 -4.93
N VAL A 132 7.96 -0.11 -5.25
CA VAL A 132 8.25 0.50 -6.56
C VAL A 132 9.61 0.00 -7.05
N TYR A 133 9.64 -0.49 -8.27
CA TYR A 133 10.84 -1.01 -8.94
C TYR A 133 11.23 -0.11 -10.09
N LEU A 134 12.51 0.28 -10.12
CA LEU A 134 13.10 1.15 -11.14
C LEU A 134 12.27 2.43 -11.39
N PRO A 135 12.02 3.26 -10.36
CA PRO A 135 11.40 4.56 -10.58
C PRO A 135 12.32 5.46 -11.43
N THR A 136 11.77 6.12 -12.44
CA THR A 136 12.50 7.08 -13.27
C THR A 136 13.04 8.22 -12.39
N GLY A 137 14.35 8.43 -12.40
CA GLY A 137 15.00 9.45 -11.56
C GLY A 137 15.26 9.04 -10.11
N GLY A 138 14.99 7.78 -9.76
CA GLY A 138 15.27 7.22 -8.43
C GLY A 138 14.10 7.35 -7.47
N ASP A 139 14.27 6.77 -6.29
CA ASP A 139 13.25 6.62 -5.24
C ASP A 139 12.75 7.95 -4.66
N SER A 140 13.57 8.99 -4.67
CA SER A 140 13.18 10.35 -4.23
C SER A 140 12.09 10.99 -5.10
N THR A 141 11.85 10.47 -6.31
CA THR A 141 10.79 10.96 -7.21
C THR A 141 9.42 10.34 -6.93
N VAL A 142 9.38 9.28 -6.12
CA VAL A 142 8.14 8.56 -5.82
C VAL A 142 7.28 9.41 -4.90
N VAL A 143 6.11 9.82 -5.40
CA VAL A 143 5.09 10.48 -4.59
C VAL A 143 4.37 9.43 -3.75
N LEU A 144 4.58 9.46 -2.45
CA LEU A 144 3.95 8.52 -1.53
C LEU A 144 2.43 8.77 -1.46
N PRO A 145 1.59 7.73 -1.61
CA PRO A 145 0.15 7.88 -1.54
C PRO A 145 -0.31 8.43 -0.18
N THR A 146 -1.36 9.24 -0.19
CA THR A 146 -2.04 9.65 1.04
C THR A 146 -2.71 8.45 1.70
N VAL A 147 -2.56 8.32 3.03
CA VAL A 147 -3.21 7.28 3.83
C VAL A 147 -4.23 7.93 4.76
N THR A 148 -5.47 7.47 4.69
CA THR A 148 -6.57 7.91 5.57
C THR A 148 -7.11 6.70 6.32
N LEU A 149 -7.13 6.80 7.65
CA LEU A 149 -7.73 5.80 8.52
C LEU A 149 -9.17 6.22 8.81
N THR A 150 -10.11 5.29 8.70
CA THR A 150 -11.49 5.47 9.14
C THR A 150 -11.78 4.44 10.21
N GLN A 151 -12.09 4.89 11.42
CA GLN A 151 -12.41 4.02 12.55
C GLN A 151 -13.65 4.52 13.29
N GLY A 152 -14.63 3.65 13.51
CA GLY A 152 -15.89 4.04 14.18
C GLY A 152 -16.61 5.21 13.50
N GLY A 153 -16.48 5.34 12.17
CA GLY A 153 -17.04 6.45 11.38
C GLY A 153 -16.22 7.75 11.39
N VAL A 154 -15.10 7.80 12.11
CA VAL A 154 -14.22 8.97 12.16
C VAL A 154 -13.02 8.76 11.24
N SER A 155 -12.81 9.68 10.29
CA SER A 155 -11.67 9.64 9.37
C SER A 155 -10.54 10.58 9.80
N LYS A 156 -9.30 10.10 9.71
CA LYS A 156 -8.07 10.86 9.94
C LYS A 156 -7.07 10.58 8.83
N THR A 157 -6.70 11.60 8.07
CA THR A 157 -5.59 11.53 7.12
C THR A 157 -4.27 11.64 7.87
N LEU A 158 -3.35 10.71 7.57
CA LEU A 158 -2.03 10.67 8.17
C LEU A 158 -1.06 11.53 7.36
N PRO A 159 -0.25 12.40 7.99
CA PRO A 159 0.91 12.97 7.33
C PRO A 159 1.91 11.85 6.99
N THR A 160 2.78 12.09 6.01
CA THR A 160 3.93 11.19 5.80
C THR A 160 4.90 11.35 6.96
N CYS A 161 5.44 10.24 7.47
CA CYS A 161 6.42 10.30 8.54
C CYS A 161 7.69 11.02 8.08
N PRO A 162 8.37 11.76 8.97
CA PRO A 162 9.69 12.29 8.66
C PRO A 162 10.65 11.13 8.37
N PRO A 163 11.67 11.35 7.52
CA PRO A 163 12.72 10.36 7.32
C PRO A 163 13.31 9.92 8.67
N ALA A 164 13.63 8.64 8.80
CA ALA A 164 14.35 8.15 9.97
C ALA A 164 15.67 8.95 10.11
N PRO A 165 16.10 9.28 11.35
CA PRO A 165 17.41 9.88 11.57
C PRO A 165 18.52 9.00 10.99
N PRO A 166 19.63 9.60 10.51
CA PRO A 166 20.79 8.85 10.02
C PRO A 166 21.43 7.97 11.09
#